data_AF-A0A6I1ZE31-F1
#
_entry.id   AF-A0A6I1ZE31-F1
#
_cell.length_a   1.000
_cell.length_b   1.000
_cell.length_c   1.000
_cell.angle_alpha   90.00
_cell.angle_beta   90.00
_cell.angle_gamma   90.00
#
_symmetry.space_group_name_H-M   'P 1'
#
loop_
_entity.id
_entity.type
_entity.pdbx_description
1 polymer ?
#
loop_
_entity_poly.entity_id
_entity_poly.type
_entity_poly.pdbx_seq_one_letter_code
_entity_poly.pdbx_strand_id
1 'polypeptide(L)' 'MAKYKTLELHLHTMTTLKLGPNMYKHDLTLIDWDDGEEVKITATLAYPITAVTPLKFRVVVEDLPESPPTV' A
#
# COMPACT_ATOMS: atom_id res chain seq x y z
N MET A 1 0.06 -22.27 8.33
CA MET A 1 0.98 -21.28 8.93
C MET A 1 1.09 -20.14 7.94
N ALA A 2 0.68 -18.93 8.32
CA ALA A 2 0.80 -17.76 7.44
C ALA A 2 2.29 -17.51 7.13
N LYS A 3 2.64 -17.37 5.85
CA LYS A 3 3.99 -16.98 5.44
C LYS A 3 4.05 -15.47 5.46
N TYR A 4 4.87 -14.90 6.33
CA TYR A 4 5.08 -13.46 6.40
C TYR A 4 6.07 -13.04 5.31
N LYS A 5 5.69 -12.08 4.46
CA LYS A 5 6.63 -11.36 3.59
C LYS A 5 6.73 -9.92 4.11
N THR A 6 7.96 -9.47 4.37
CA THR A 6 8.22 -8.04 4.59
C THR A 6 8.61 -7.47 3.23
N LEU A 7 8.00 -6.34 2.86
CA LEU A 7 8.34 -5.63 1.62
C LEU A 7 9.10 -4.36 1.96
N GLU A 8 10.24 -4.14 1.31
CA GLU A 8 10.98 -2.90 1.40
C GLU A 8 10.57 -2.00 0.23
N LEU A 9 9.63 -1.10 0.51
CA LEU A 9 8.99 -0.29 -0.52
C LEU A 9 9.53 1.13 -0.53
N HIS A 10 9.85 1.64 -1.72
CA HIS A 10 10.16 3.04 -1.91
C HIS A 10 8.98 3.77 -2.54
N LEU A 11 8.69 4.97 -2.04
CA LEU A 11 7.62 5.80 -2.55
C LEU A 11 8.00 6.36 -3.91
N HIS A 12 7.27 5.97 -4.94
CA HIS A 12 7.45 6.50 -6.29
C HIS A 12 6.56 7.72 -6.51
N THR A 13 5.26 7.59 -6.27
CA THR A 13 4.32 8.72 -6.32
C THR A 13 3.33 8.67 -5.18
N MET A 14 2.86 9.84 -4.76
CA MET A 14 1.82 9.98 -3.75
C MET A 14 0.91 11.14 -4.12
N THR A 15 -0.40 10.91 -4.00
CA THR A 15 -1.39 11.97 -4.03
C THR A 15 -2.19 11.96 -2.74
N THR A 16 -2.49 13.14 -2.24
CA THR A 16 -3.27 13.33 -1.02
C THR A 16 -4.48 14.21 -1.34
N LEU A 17 -5.68 13.68 -1.14
CA LEU A 17 -6.93 14.40 -1.33
C LEU A 17 -7.60 14.62 0.03
N LYS A 18 -7.91 15.87 0.38
CA LYS A 18 -8.70 16.19 1.58
C LYS A 18 -10.18 15.89 1.29
N LEU A 19 -10.75 14.93 2.00
CA LEU A 19 -12.16 14.55 1.88
C LEU A 19 -13.07 15.34 2.83
N GLY A 20 -12.53 15.81 3.95
CA GLY A 20 -13.28 16.55 4.96
C GLY A 20 -12.41 17.06 6.10
N PRO A 21 -13.00 17.53 7.20
CA PRO A 21 -12.27 17.85 8.41
C PRO A 21 -11.54 16.60 8.93
N ASN A 22 -10.21 16.66 9.07
CA ASN A 22 -9.37 15.55 9.54
C ASN A 22 -9.60 14.23 8.79
N MET A 23 -9.79 14.30 7.47
CA MET A 23 -9.96 13.12 6.63
C MET A 23 -9.27 13.32 5.29
N TYR A 24 -8.28 12.48 5.01
CA TYR A 24 -7.41 12.56 3.85
C TYR A 24 -7.31 11.18 3.22
N LYS A 25 -7.56 11.12 1.91
CA LYS A 25 -7.28 9.94 1.10
C LYS A 25 -5.87 10.05 0.56
N HIS A 26 -5.09 9.00 0.72
CA HIS A 26 -3.76 8.85 0.17
C HIS A 26 -3.77 7.72 -0.84
N ASP A 27 -3.40 8.03 -2.08
CA ASP A 27 -3.12 7.05 -3.10
C ASP A 27 -1.60 7.04 -3.31
N LEU A 28 -0.96 5.93 -2.93
CA LEU A 28 0.48 5.71 -3.00
C LEU A 28 0.79 4.68 -4.08
N THR A 29 1.71 5.02 -4.96
CA THR A 29 2.39 4.05 -5.82
C THR A 29 3.79 3.86 -5.27
N LEU A 30 4.07 2.62 -4.89
CA LEU A 30 5.32 2.17 -4.30
C LEU A 30 5.97 1.19 -5.25
N ILE A 31 7.29 1.06 -5.16
CA ILE A 31 8.05 0.08 -5.92
C ILE A 31 8.82 -0.78 -4.90
N ASP A 32 8.72 -2.10 -5.04
CA ASP A 32 9.52 -3.03 -4.25
C ASP A 32 10.99 -2.93 -4.65
N TRP A 33 11.85 -2.78 -3.64
CA TRP A 33 13.28 -2.69 -3.85
C TRP A 33 13.88 -3.98 -4.41
N ASP A 34 13.28 -5.13 -4.09
CA ASP A 34 13.85 -6.44 -4.40
C ASP A 34 13.68 -6.81 -5.90
N ASP A 35 12.48 -6.59 -6.46
CA ASP A 35 12.14 -7.01 -7.82
C ASP A 35 11.59 -5.89 -8.71
N GLY A 36 11.40 -4.68 -8.17
CA GLY A 36 10.84 -3.54 -8.91
C GLY A 36 9.33 -3.62 -9.12
N GLU A 37 8.62 -4.55 -8.46
CA GLU A 37 7.17 -4.68 -8.59
C GLU A 37 6.45 -3.44 -8.07
N GLU A 38 5.44 -2.98 -8.84
CA GLU A 38 4.63 -1.83 -8.45
C GLU A 38 3.54 -2.24 -7.45
N VAL A 39 3.56 -1.64 -6.28
CA VAL A 39 2.58 -1.85 -5.22
C VAL A 39 1.73 -0.60 -5.06
N LYS A 40 0.41 -0.74 -5.21
CA LYS A 40 -0.55 0.36 -5.00
C LYS A 40 -1.22 0.24 -3.66
N ILE A 41 -1.16 1.30 -2.86
CA ILE A 41 -1.84 1.38 -1.57
C ILE A 41 -2.77 2.59 -1.56
N THR A 42 -4.04 2.35 -1.25
CA THR A 42 -5.00 3.42 -0.94
C THR A 42 -5.31 3.37 0.55
N ALA A 43 -5.10 4.49 1.24
CA ALA A 43 -5.38 4.61 2.67
C ALA A 43 -6.20 5.88 2.95
N THR A 44 -7.10 5.81 3.94
CA THR A 44 -7.78 6.99 4.46
C THR A 44 -7.29 7.24 5.88
N LEU A 45 -6.70 8.41 6.12
CA LEU A 45 -6.09 8.79 7.39
C LEU A 45 -6.65 10.11 7.89
N ALA A 46 -6.50 10.35 9.19
CA ALA A 46 -6.90 11.61 9.81
C ALA A 46 -5.93 12.77 9.52
N TYR A 47 -4.73 12.46 9.03
CA TYR A 47 -3.62 13.39 8.85
C TYR A 47 -3.12 13.37 7.41
N PRO A 48 -2.68 14.51 6.85
CA PRO A 48 -2.07 14.54 5.54
C PRO A 48 -0.64 13.99 5.60
N ILE A 49 -0.36 12.94 4.83
CA ILE A 49 1.01 12.53 4.51
C ILE A 49 1.56 13.44 3.40
N THR A 50 2.74 14.03 3.65
CA THR A 50 3.41 14.95 2.72
C THR A 50 4.72 14.38 2.15
N ALA A 51 5.35 13.44 2.85
CA ALA A 51 6.50 12.66 2.37
C ALA A 51 6.65 11.40 3.22
N VAL A 52 7.20 10.33 2.63
CA VAL A 52 7.56 9.11 3.36
C VAL A 52 8.84 8.54 2.75
N THR A 53 9.90 8.35 3.57
CA THR A 53 11.07 7.57 3.13
C THR A 53 11.89 7.05 4.32
N PRO A 54 12.31 5.76 4.34
CA PRO A 54 11.71 4.61 3.66
C PRO A 54 10.47 4.09 4.41
N LEU A 55 9.50 3.53 3.68
CA LEU A 55 8.26 3.00 4.26
C LEU A 55 8.33 1.47 4.33
N LYS A 56 8.41 0.93 5.54
CA LYS A 56 8.44 -0.52 5.76
C LYS A 56 7.04 -1.04 6.05
N PHE A 57 6.49 -1.85 5.13
CA PHE A 57 5.23 -2.55 5.35
C PHE A 57 5.48 -4.01 5.72
N ARG A 58 4.86 -4.45 6.80
CA ARG A 58 4.78 -5.88 7.16
C ARG A 58 3.38 -6.37 6.82
N VAL A 59 3.28 -7.24 5.82
CA VAL A 59 2.00 -7.78 5.33
C VAL A 59 1.88 -9.25 5.71
N VAL A 60 0.68 -9.63 6.15
CA VAL A 60 0.28 -11.04 6.29
C VAL A 60 -0.56 -11.36 5.07
N VAL A 61 -0.05 -12.21 4.18
CA VAL A 61 -0.81 -12.70 3.04
C VAL A 61 -1.31 -14.09 3.42
N GLU A 62 -2.62 -14.26 3.51
CA GLU A 62 -3.23 -15.58 3.40
C GLU A 62 -3.41 -15.85 1.91
N ASP A 63 -3.05 -17.05 1.44
CA ASP A 63 -3.41 -17.52 0.10
C ASP A 63 -4.94 -17.57 0.04
N LEU A 64 -5.55 -16.46 -0.36
CA LEU A 64 -6.98 -16.42 -0.63
C LEU A 64 -7.21 -17.33 -1.85
N PRO A 65 -8.18 -18.25 -1.79
CA PRO A 65 -8.49 -19.07 -2.96
C PRO A 65 -8.78 -18.15 -4.14
N GLU A 66 -8.16 -18.41 -5.30
CA GLU A 66 -8.55 -17.75 -6.54
C GLU A 66 -10.08 -17.89 -6.67
N SER A 67 -10.77 -16.76 -6.85
CA SER A 67 -12.21 -16.77 -7.07
C SER A 67 -12.54 -17.84 -8.11
N PRO A 68 -13.58 -18.68 -7.89
CA PRO A 68 -13.94 -19.69 -8.88
C PRO A 68 -14.17 -19.00 -10.22
N PRO A 69 -13.77 -19.63 -11.34
CA PRO A 69 -13.96 -19.04 -12.66
C PRO A 69 -15.43 -18.67 -12.80
N THR A 70 -15.70 -17.41 -13.11
CA THR A 70 -17.03 -16.96 -13.51
C THR A 70 -17.45 -17.79 -14.71
N VAL A 71 -18.45 -18.66 -14.50
CA VAL A 71 -19.16 -19.40 -15.56
C VAL A 71 -20.00 -18.43 -16.38
#